data_AF-Z4YLT1-F1
#
_entry.id   AF-Z4YLT1-F1
#
_cell.length_a   1.000
_cell.length_b   1.000
_cell.length_c   1.000
_cell.angle_alpha   90.00
_cell.angle_beta   90.00
_cell.angle_gamma   90.00
#
_symmetry.space_group_name_H-M   'P 1'
#
loop_
_entity.id
_entity.type
_entity.pdbx_description
1 polymer ?
#
loop_
_entity_poly.entity_id
_entity_poly.type
_entity_poly.pdbx_seq_one_letter_code
_entity_poly.pdbx_strand_id
1 'polypeptide(L)' 'MQNQSSTSHPGASISLSRPSLTKDFRDHAEQQHIAAQQKAALQHAHAHSSGYFITQDSAFGNLILPVLPRLD' A
#
# COMPACT_ATOMS: atom_id res chain seq x y z
N MET A 1 -19.13 27.39 38.83
CA MET A 1 -18.85 26.89 37.46
C MET A 1 -18.05 27.96 36.73
N GLN A 2 -16.73 27.77 36.67
CA GLN A 2 -15.79 28.67 35.99
C GLN A 2 -15.81 28.38 34.49
N ASN A 3 -15.93 29.40 33.64
CA ASN A 3 -15.50 29.31 32.24
C ASN A 3 -14.78 30.60 31.86
N GLN A 4 -13.55 30.71 32.32
CA GLN A 4 -12.49 31.50 31.68
C GLN A 4 -12.00 30.64 30.49
N SER A 5 -11.67 31.12 29.30
CA SER A 5 -10.66 32.15 29.05
C SER A 5 -10.76 32.66 27.60
N SER A 6 -10.59 33.97 27.48
CA SER A 6 -10.20 34.70 26.27
C SER A 6 -8.81 34.26 25.76
N THR A 7 -8.57 34.31 24.44
CA THR A 7 -7.38 34.94 23.80
C THR A 7 -7.32 34.63 22.30
N SER A 8 -7.50 35.69 21.52
CA SER A 8 -7.05 35.86 20.14
C SER A 8 -5.56 35.53 19.99
N HIS A 9 -5.21 34.62 19.08
CA HIS A 9 -3.83 34.40 18.64
C HIS A 9 -3.66 34.90 17.20
N PRO A 10 -2.90 36.00 16.98
CA PRO A 10 -2.32 36.31 15.69
C PRO A 10 -1.01 35.52 15.59
N GLY A 11 -1.02 34.40 14.88
CA GLY A 11 0.14 33.51 14.84
C GLY A 11 0.13 32.63 13.61
N ALA A 12 0.85 33.09 12.58
CA ALA A 12 1.46 32.29 11.52
C ALA A 12 0.62 31.19 10.87
N SER A 13 0.13 31.49 9.66
CA SER A 13 0.00 30.53 8.58
C SER A 13 1.31 29.74 8.42
N ILE A 14 1.36 28.53 8.99
CA ILE A 14 2.26 27.49 8.49
C ILE A 14 1.39 26.34 8.00
N SER A 15 0.90 26.48 6.76
CA SER A 15 0.73 25.29 5.92
C SER A 15 2.12 24.68 5.85
N LEU A 16 2.38 23.68 6.69
CA LEU A 16 3.63 22.93 6.68
C LEU A 16 3.58 22.09 5.39
N SER A 17 3.91 22.72 4.27
CA SER A 17 4.25 22.07 3.01
C SER A 17 5.51 21.26 3.27
N ARG A 18 5.37 20.11 3.96
CA ARG A 18 6.41 19.09 4.01
C ARG A 18 6.72 18.75 2.56
N PRO A 19 8.00 18.74 2.14
CA PRO A 19 8.35 18.31 0.80
C PRO A 19 7.71 16.94 0.53
N SER A 20 6.99 16.85 -0.59
CA SER A 20 6.32 15.63 -1.10
C SER A 20 7.23 14.39 -1.10
N LEU A 21 8.55 14.58 -1.05
CA LEU A 21 9.59 13.55 -1.10
C LEU A 21 9.36 12.36 -0.16
N THR A 22 8.84 12.58 1.05
CA THR A 22 8.63 11.47 2.01
C THR A 22 7.44 10.56 1.66
N LYS A 23 6.49 11.07 0.86
CA LYS A 23 5.33 10.29 0.43
C LYS A 23 5.73 9.30 -0.66
N ASP A 24 6.56 9.73 -1.60
CA ASP A 24 7.10 8.89 -2.67
C ASP A 24 7.86 7.67 -2.10
N PHE A 25 8.78 7.89 -1.13
CA PHE A 25 9.50 6.77 -0.50
C PHE A 25 8.59 5.77 0.23
N ARG A 26 7.51 6.26 0.85
CA ARG A 26 6.56 5.41 1.56
C ARG A 26 5.71 4.60 0.60
N ASP A 27 5.24 5.22 -0.47
CA ASP A 27 4.45 4.57 -1.52
C ASP A 27 5.32 3.52 -2.26
N HIS A 28 6.61 3.81 -2.48
CA HIS A 28 7.58 2.84 -3.00
C HIS A 28 7.79 1.64 -2.05
N ALA A 29 7.93 1.88 -0.75
CA ALA A 29 8.10 0.81 0.23
C ALA A 29 6.86 -0.12 0.29
N GLU A 30 5.66 0.45 0.21
CA GLU A 30 4.41 -0.31 0.15
C GLU A 30 4.32 -1.14 -1.14
N GLN A 31 4.62 -0.53 -2.29
CA GLN A 31 4.65 -1.22 -3.58
C GLN A 31 5.62 -2.42 -3.55
N GLN A 32 6.81 -2.23 -2.96
CA GLN A 32 7.79 -3.31 -2.79
C GLN A 32 7.26 -4.43 -1.88
N HIS A 33 6.58 -4.07 -0.79
CA HIS A 33 6.00 -5.06 0.11
C HIS A 33 4.93 -5.91 -0.58
N ILE A 34 4.00 -5.27 -1.30
CA ILE A 34 2.95 -5.94 -2.07
C ILE A 34 3.57 -6.85 -3.14
N ALA A 35 4.57 -6.37 -3.88
CA ALA A 35 5.26 -7.16 -4.89
C ALA A 35 5.95 -8.40 -4.29
N ALA A 36 6.58 -8.26 -3.12
CA ALA A 36 7.20 -9.38 -2.42
C ALA A 36 6.17 -10.43 -1.99
N GLN A 37 5.01 -10.01 -1.46
CA GLN A 37 3.92 -10.91 -1.07
C GLN A 37 3.35 -11.67 -2.27
N GLN A 38 3.06 -10.96 -3.36
CA GLN A 38 2.57 -11.56 -4.61
C GLN A 38 3.55 -12.61 -5.15
N LYS A 39 4.86 -12.29 -5.15
CA LYS A 39 5.90 -13.21 -5.58
C LYS A 39 5.95 -14.47 -4.72
N ALA A 40 5.91 -14.33 -3.40
CA ALA A 40 5.93 -15.46 -2.48
C ALA A 40 4.71 -16.37 -2.68
N ALA A 41 3.51 -15.79 -2.81
CA ALA A 41 2.28 -16.54 -3.07
C ALA A 41 2.34 -17.32 -4.40
N LEU A 42 2.80 -16.68 -5.48
CA LEU A 42 2.93 -17.31 -6.79
C LEU A 42 3.94 -18.45 -6.78
N GLN A 43 5.10 -18.26 -6.13
CA GLN A 43 6.12 -19.30 -5.98
C GLN A 43 5.58 -20.52 -5.22
N HIS A 44 4.86 -20.28 -4.13
CA HIS A 44 4.21 -21.36 -3.36
C HIS A 44 3.18 -22.11 -4.21
N ALA A 45 2.37 -21.40 -5.00
CA ALA A 45 1.42 -22.05 -5.90
C ALA A 45 2.12 -22.92 -6.96
N HIS A 46 3.18 -22.44 -7.59
CA HIS A 46 3.95 -23.24 -8.56
C HIS A 46 4.61 -24.48 -7.94
N ALA A 47 5.01 -24.42 -6.66
CA ALA A 47 5.62 -25.55 -5.97
C ALA A 47 4.61 -26.65 -5.60
N HIS A 48 3.33 -26.28 -5.42
CA HIS A 48 2.31 -27.17 -4.85
C HIS A 48 1.11 -27.41 -5.76
N SER A 49 1.03 -26.76 -6.92
CA SER A 49 -0.08 -26.86 -7.86
C SER A 49 0.41 -26.83 -9.30
N SER A 50 -0.27 -27.57 -10.17
CA SER A 50 -0.07 -27.54 -11.62
C SER A 50 -0.99 -26.53 -12.33
N GLY A 51 -1.76 -25.74 -11.58
CA GLY A 51 -2.63 -24.70 -12.13
C GLY A 51 -1.85 -23.50 -12.67
N TYR A 52 -2.52 -22.70 -13.52
CA TYR A 52 -2.00 -21.43 -13.99
C TYR A 52 -2.47 -20.30 -13.08
N PHE A 53 -1.52 -19.52 -12.58
CA PHE A 53 -1.77 -18.44 -11.63
C PHE A 53 -1.15 -17.14 -12.13
N ILE A 54 -1.83 -16.02 -11.85
CA ILE A 54 -1.29 -14.67 -12.02
C ILE A 54 -1.34 -13.94 -10.69
N THR A 55 -0.49 -12.93 -10.51
CA THR A 55 -0.54 -12.09 -9.31
C THR A 55 -1.63 -11.04 -9.40
N GLN A 56 -2.09 -10.57 -8.23
CA GLN A 56 -3.04 -9.48 -8.10
C GLN A 56 -2.68 -8.59 -6.91
N ASP A 57 -2.92 -7.29 -7.02
CA ASP A 57 -2.79 -6.29 -5.97
C ASP A 57 -4.02 -6.25 -5.05
N SER A 58 -4.37 -7.40 -4.48
CA SER A 58 -5.53 -7.54 -3.60
C SER A 58 -5.16 -7.32 -2.13
N ALA A 59 -5.82 -6.34 -1.48
CA ALA A 59 -5.76 -6.14 -0.02
C ALA A 59 -6.56 -7.17 0.81
N PHE A 60 -7.34 -8.05 0.16
CA PHE A 60 -8.24 -9.01 0.82
C PHE A 60 -7.79 -10.47 0.70
N GLY A 61 -6.49 -10.71 0.49
CA GLY A 61 -5.91 -12.06 0.46
C GLY A 61 -5.92 -12.77 -0.91
N ASN A 62 -6.49 -12.18 -1.96
CA ASN A 62 -6.40 -12.72 -3.33
C ASN A 62 -5.08 -12.33 -4.03
N LEU A 63 -3.93 -12.59 -3.41
CA LEU A 63 -2.61 -12.20 -3.95
C LEU A 63 -2.29 -12.89 -5.29
N ILE A 64 -2.92 -14.04 -5.55
CA ILE A 64 -2.88 -14.76 -6.81
C ILE A 64 -4.29 -15.21 -7.21
N LEU A 65 -4.54 -15.30 -8.52
CA LEU A 65 -5.79 -15.81 -9.07
C LEU A 65 -5.52 -17.00 -10.02
N PRO A 66 -6.28 -18.10 -9.90
CA PRO A 66 -6.26 -19.16 -10.91
C PRO A 66 -6.89 -18.64 -12.21
N VAL A 67 -6.24 -18.90 -13.34
CA VAL A 67 -6.68 -18.45 -14.67
C VAL A 67 -6.49 -19.53 -15.72
N LEU A 68 -7.03 -19.32 -16.91
CA LEU A 68 -6.68 -20.11 -18.09
C LEU A 68 -5.28 -19.72 -18.59
N PRO A 69 -4.52 -20.67 -19.19
CA PRO A 69 -3.23 -20.36 -19.80
C PRO A 69 -3.36 -19.23 -20.83
N ARG A 70 -2.42 -18.29 -20.81
CA ARG A 70 -2.27 -17.28 -21.88
C ARG A 70 -1.30 -17.84 -22.92
N LEU A 71 -1.69 -17.75 -24.19
CA LEU A 71 -0.83 -18.03 -25.33
C LEU A 71 -0.38 -16.67 -25.87
N ASP A 72 0.93 -16.49 -26.02
CA ASP A 72 1.50 -15.31 -26.69
C ASP A 72 1.40 -15.43 -28.21
#